data_AF-A0A3S3Z1Y4-F1
#
_entry.id   AF-A0A3S3Z1Y4-F1
#
_cell.length_a   1.000
_cell.length_b   1.000
_cell.length_c   1.000
_cell.angle_alpha   90.00
_cell.angle_beta   90.00
_cell.angle_gamma   90.00
#
_symmetry.space_group_name_H-M   'P 1'
#
loop_
_entity.id
_entity.type
_entity.pdbx_description
1 polymer ?
#
loop_
_entity_poly.entity_id
_entity_poly.type
_entity_poly.pdbx_seq_one_letter_code
_entity_poly.pdbx_strand_id
1 'polypeptide(L)'
;MTDYKDKLGGLADKLKKETPKTPIQEVHPVRQNVIAKEDEAQLNVWIPKGLLKRIKSYGVEYDRSLKDISIEALKFFLNAKLKKS
;
A
#
# COMPACT_ATOMS: atom_id res chain seq x y z
N MET A 1 -5.30 -43.48 45.79
CA MET A 1 -6.19 -42.92 44.74
C MET A 1 -6.73 -41.52 45.10
N THR A 2 -6.19 -40.86 46.12
CA THR A 2 -6.54 -39.50 46.57
C THR A 2 -5.71 -38.41 45.87
N ASP A 3 -4.43 -38.68 45.58
CA ASP A 3 -3.50 -37.73 44.97
C ASP A 3 -3.91 -37.18 43.59
N TYR A 4 -4.75 -37.90 42.85
CA TYR A 4 -5.16 -37.46 41.51
C TYR A 4 -6.26 -36.39 41.54
N LYS A 5 -7.20 -36.50 42.50
CA LYS A 5 -8.24 -35.49 42.69
C LYS A 5 -7.66 -34.19 43.22
N ASP A 6 -6.66 -34.26 44.09
CA ASP A 6 -6.01 -33.08 44.65
C ASP A 6 -5.19 -32.32 43.60
N LYS A 7 -4.54 -33.02 42.66
CA LYS A 7 -3.85 -32.41 41.51
C LYS A 7 -4.81 -31.73 40.54
N LEU A 8 -5.99 -32.33 40.31
CA LEU A 8 -7.04 -31.73 39.47
C LEU A 8 -7.65 -30.47 40.08
N GLY A 9 -7.91 -30.48 41.40
CA GLY A 9 -8.37 -29.31 42.14
C GLY A 9 -7.35 -28.17 42.08
N GLY A 10 -6.08 -28.46 42.33
CA GLY A 10 -5.00 -27.47 42.27
C GLY A 10 -4.76 -26.88 40.87
N LEU A 11 -4.98 -27.66 39.81
CA LEU A 11 -4.93 -27.18 38.42
C LEU A 11 -6.11 -26.26 38.09
N ALA A 12 -7.32 -26.60 38.52
CA ALA A 12 -8.51 -25.79 38.30
C ALA A 12 -8.42 -24.43 39.02
N ASP A 13 -7.83 -24.41 40.22
CA ASP A 13 -7.60 -23.17 40.97
C ASP A 13 -6.52 -22.29 40.34
N LYS A 14 -5.46 -22.89 39.76
CA LYS A 14 -4.43 -22.14 39.02
C LYS A 14 -4.99 -21.53 37.73
N LEU A 15 -5.80 -22.28 36.97
CA LEU A 15 -6.44 -21.78 35.75
C LEU A 15 -7.38 -20.59 35.99
N LYS A 16 -8.05 -20.55 37.15
CA LYS A 16 -8.98 -19.48 37.51
C LYS A 16 -8.28 -18.22 38.02
N LYS A 17 -7.11 -18.37 38.65
CA LYS A 17 -6.37 -17.27 39.29
C LYS A 17 -5.33 -16.63 38.37
N GLU A 18 -4.75 -17.39 37.46
CA GLU A 18 -3.74 -16.88 36.53
C GLU A 18 -4.43 -16.38 35.26
N THR A 19 -4.42 -15.07 35.03
CA THR A 19 -4.77 -14.52 33.72
C THR A 19 -3.75 -15.04 32.70
N PRO A 20 -4.18 -15.59 31.55
CA PRO A 20 -3.26 -16.04 30.52
C PRO A 20 -2.40 -14.87 30.05
N LYS A 21 -1.13 -14.85 30.45
CA LYS A 21 -0.15 -13.92 29.88
C LYS A 21 0.18 -14.41 28.49
N THR A 22 -0.65 -14.04 27.51
CA THR A 22 -0.30 -14.20 26.11
C THR A 22 0.96 -13.37 25.85
N PRO A 23 2.04 -13.95 25.29
CA PRO A 23 3.18 -13.16 24.85
C PRO A 23 2.65 -12.10 23.87
N ILE A 24 2.67 -10.84 24.28
CA ILE A 24 2.27 -9.75 23.40
C ILE A 24 3.32 -9.72 22.29
N GLN A 25 2.93 -10.08 21.08
CA GLN A 25 3.85 -10.09 19.95
C GLN A 25 4.02 -8.63 19.49
N GLU A 26 5.11 -8.01 19.90
CA GLU A 26 5.48 -6.67 19.45
C GLU A 26 5.83 -6.73 17.95
N VAL A 27 4.97 -6.14 17.12
CA VAL A 27 5.21 -6.01 15.68
C VAL A 27 5.88 -4.67 15.42
N HIS A 28 7.13 -4.72 14.97
CA HIS A 28 7.79 -3.52 14.45
C HIS A 28 7.40 -3.32 12.98
N PRO A 29 7.04 -2.09 12.59
CA PRO A 29 6.84 -1.76 11.19
C PRO A 29 8.12 -2.09 10.41
N VAL A 30 8.00 -2.91 9.37
CA VAL A 30 9.09 -3.14 8.44
C VAL A 30 9.44 -1.78 7.86
N ARG A 31 10.68 -1.31 8.09
CA ARG A 31 11.15 -0.02 7.57
C ARG A 31 10.93 -0.04 6.06
N GLN A 32 9.91 0.67 5.59
CA GLN A 32 9.72 0.87 4.17
C GLN A 32 10.91 1.68 3.72
N ASN A 33 11.79 1.06 2.92
CA ASN A 33 12.81 1.80 2.20
C ASN A 33 12.07 2.89 1.42
N VAL A 34 12.23 4.13 1.87
CA VAL A 34 11.67 5.29 1.19
C VAL A 34 12.49 5.41 -0.08
N ILE A 35 12.04 4.73 -1.13
CA ILE A 35 12.47 5.02 -2.49
C ILE A 35 12.15 6.51 -2.64
N ALA A 36 13.19 7.34 -2.73
CA ALA A 36 13.06 8.77 -2.90
C ALA A 36 12.23 9.01 -4.17
N LYS A 37 10.92 9.24 -3.98
CA LYS A 37 10.06 9.69 -5.06
C LYS A 37 10.55 11.10 -5.40
N GLU A 38 10.80 11.35 -6.68
CA GLU A 38 11.08 12.71 -7.15
C GLU A 38 9.96 13.66 -6.68
N ASP A 39 10.27 14.93 -6.48
CA ASP A 39 9.29 15.93 -6.07
C ASP A 39 8.15 16.00 -7.10
N GLU A 40 7.01 15.41 -6.75
CA GLU A 40 5.84 15.36 -7.61
C GLU A 40 5.01 16.65 -7.45
N ALA A 41 4.74 17.34 -8.56
CA ALA A 41 3.81 18.47 -8.60
C ALA A 41 2.43 18.02 -9.12
N GLN A 42 1.35 18.53 -8.51
CA GLN A 42 -0.01 18.26 -8.98
C GLN A 42 -0.36 19.15 -10.17
N LEU A 43 -0.81 18.52 -11.27
CA LEU A 43 -1.30 19.20 -12.46
C LEU A 43 -2.82 19.09 -12.55
N ASN A 44 -3.53 20.21 -12.33
CA ASN A 44 -4.99 20.27 -12.44
C ASN A 44 -5.38 20.91 -13.78
N VAL A 45 -5.80 20.11 -14.75
CA VAL A 45 -6.18 20.58 -16.09
C VAL A 45 -7.55 20.06 -16.48
N TRP A 46 -8.37 20.96 -17.01
CA TRP A 46 -9.65 20.60 -17.61
C TRP A 46 -9.42 20.12 -19.05
N ILE A 47 -9.86 18.89 -19.34
CA ILE A 47 -9.73 18.28 -20.67
C ILE A 47 -11.08 17.80 -21.19
N PRO A 48 -11.27 17.72 -22.53
CA PRO A 48 -12.49 17.16 -23.12
C PRO A 48 -12.76 15.73 -22.64
N LYS A 49 -14.02 15.43 -22.32
CA LYS A 49 -14.43 14.09 -21.83
C LYS A 49 -14.09 12.96 -22.80
N GLY A 50 -14.17 13.22 -24.11
CA GLY A 50 -13.80 12.24 -25.14
C GLY A 50 -12.32 11.87 -25.09
N LEU A 51 -11.45 12.85 -24.85
CA LEU A 51 -10.01 12.62 -24.73
C LEU A 51 -9.70 11.79 -23.48
N LEU A 52 -10.30 12.11 -22.35
CA LEU A 52 -10.14 11.33 -21.11
C LEU A 52 -10.55 9.86 -21.30
N LYS A 53 -11.67 9.59 -21.98
CA LYS A 53 -12.11 8.21 -22.27
C LYS A 53 -11.09 7.46 -23.12
N ARG A 54 -10.54 8.12 -24.14
CA ARG A 54 -9.56 7.52 -25.06
C ARG A 54 -8.25 7.19 -24.34
N ILE A 55 -7.75 8.11 -23.51
CA ILE A 55 -6.54 7.88 -22.71
C ILE A 55 -6.75 6.73 -21.72
N LYS A 56 -7.91 6.68 -21.04
CA LYS A 56 -8.23 5.56 -20.14
C LYS A 56 -8.29 4.23 -20.88
N SER A 57 -8.91 4.19 -22.05
CA SER A 57 -9.00 2.96 -22.87
C SER A 57 -7.60 2.47 -23.26
N TYR A 58 -6.73 3.38 -23.70
CA TYR A 58 -5.33 3.08 -23.99
C TYR A 58 -4.58 2.59 -22.74
N GLY A 59 -4.79 3.22 -21.58
CA GLY A 59 -4.18 2.76 -20.32
C GLY A 59 -4.55 1.33 -19.95
N VAL A 60 -5.81 0.92 -20.20
CA VAL A 60 -6.25 -0.48 -19.98
C VAL A 60 -5.62 -1.44 -21.00
N GLU A 61 -5.55 -1.05 -22.27
CA GLU A 61 -5.03 -1.93 -23.35
C GLU A 61 -3.54 -2.24 -23.20
N TYR A 62 -2.74 -1.27 -22.74
CA TYR A 62 -1.28 -1.37 -22.65
C TYR A 62 -0.75 -1.49 -21.21
N ASP A 63 -1.64 -1.68 -20.23
CA ASP A 63 -1.32 -1.74 -18.79
C ASP A 63 -0.44 -0.55 -18.32
N ARG A 64 -0.84 0.66 -18.72
CA ARG A 64 -0.13 1.91 -18.41
C ARG A 64 -0.96 2.80 -17.50
N SER A 65 -0.30 3.41 -16.52
CA SER A 65 -0.96 4.38 -15.64
C SER A 65 -1.28 5.66 -16.41
N LEU A 66 -2.37 6.32 -16.02
CA LEU A 66 -2.75 7.62 -16.58
C LEU A 66 -1.65 8.67 -16.40
N LYS A 67 -0.91 8.57 -15.28
CA LYS A 67 0.20 9.46 -14.95
C LYS A 67 1.35 9.28 -15.95
N ASP A 68 1.76 8.05 -16.22
CA ASP A 68 2.86 7.76 -17.14
C ASP A 68 2.55 8.25 -18.56
N ILE A 69 1.33 7.98 -19.04
CA ILE A 69 0.87 8.43 -20.36
C ILE A 69 0.91 9.97 -20.43
N SER A 70 0.48 10.64 -19.36
CA SER A 70 0.49 12.10 -19.30
C SER A 70 1.92 12.67 -19.31
N ILE A 71 2.84 12.05 -18.57
CA ILE A 71 4.25 12.45 -18.54
C ILE A 71 4.90 12.26 -19.91
N GLU A 72 4.68 11.12 -20.56
CA GLU A 72 5.22 10.84 -21.89
C GLU A 72 4.70 11.84 -22.93
N ALA A 73 3.39 12.13 -22.92
CA ALA A 73 2.80 13.10 -23.84
C ALA A 73 3.38 14.52 -23.64
N LEU A 74 3.52 14.96 -22.38
CA LEU A 74 4.11 16.27 -22.07
C LEU A 74 5.58 16.35 -22.46
N LYS A 75 6.39 15.32 -22.16
CA LYS A 75 7.79 15.24 -22.59
C LYS A 75 7.92 15.26 -24.10
N PHE A 76 7.09 14.48 -24.80
CA PHE A 76 7.07 14.45 -26.26
C PHE A 76 6.75 15.81 -26.86
N PHE A 77 5.72 16.49 -26.35
CA PHE A 77 5.34 17.82 -26.80
C PHE A 77 6.47 18.84 -26.62
N LEU A 78 7.11 18.87 -25.44
CA LEU A 78 8.22 19.77 -25.15
C LEU A 78 9.42 19.49 -26.05
N ASN A 79 9.83 18.23 -26.18
CA ASN A 79 10.95 17.83 -27.02
C ASN A 79 10.71 18.16 -28.51
N ALA A 80 9.48 17.96 -29.00
CA ALA A 80 9.11 18.29 -30.37
C ALA A 80 9.14 19.81 -30.65
N LYS A 81 8.84 20.63 -29.65
CA LYS A 81 8.91 22.09 -29.76
C LYS A 81 10.34 22.62 -29.63
N LEU A 82 11.14 22.06 -28.72
CA LEU A 82 12.55 22.43 -28.53
C LEU A 82 13.42 22.09 -29.76
N LYS A 83 13.15 20.99 -30.48
CA LYS A 83 13.86 20.66 -31.73
C LYS A 83 13.54 21.59 -32.91
N LYS A 84 12.47 22.38 -32.82
CA LYS A 84 12.02 23.30 -33.89
C LYS A 84 12.39 24.77 -33.60
N SER A 85 12.96 25.06 -32.44
CA SER A 85 13.51 26.36 -32.07
C SER A 85 15.02 26.36 -32.24
#